data_AF-A0A1L6ZLK1-F1
#
_entry.id   AF-A0A1L6ZLK1-F1
#
_cell.length_a   1.000
_cell.length_b   1.000
_cell.length_c   1.000
_cell.angle_alpha   90.00
_cell.angle_beta   90.00
_cell.angle_gamma   90.00
#
_symmetry.space_group_name_H-M   'P 1'
#
loop_
_entity.id
_entity.type
_entity.pdbx_description
1 polymer ?
#
loop_
_entity_poly.entity_id
_entity_poly.type
_entity_poly.pdbx_seq_one_letter_code
_entity_poly.pdbx_strand_id
1 'polypeptide(L)'
;MNWLEFWSKIIDSMAWPLAVVALVFLLRNKIGKLLSFKFKDAEAIFHVLEDGVNNLELLDSESENPLKEVGLRRTKASDLTLVMISWKKVQTKLDELSTLAQMKIDGPGYTRHQYRLLIDRGALPPEIYDSLTIAEDMQRKFFNGDIPITTKSVKKYIQLCNRLIEIIENSIQNIKSKGPSH
;
A
#
# COMPACT_ATOMS: atom_id res chain seq x y z
N MET A 1 1.10 -41.24 -46.63
CA MET A 1 1.14 -39.91 -45.97
C MET A 1 2.52 -39.36 -46.18
N ASN A 2 2.61 -38.14 -46.74
CA ASN A 2 3.89 -37.54 -47.07
C ASN A 2 4.64 -37.21 -45.77
N TRP A 3 5.91 -37.59 -45.69
CA TRP A 3 6.78 -37.39 -44.52
C TRP A 3 6.76 -35.94 -44.02
N LEU A 4 6.59 -34.97 -44.92
CA LEU A 4 6.45 -33.54 -44.63
C LEU A 4 5.17 -33.18 -43.86
N GLU A 5 4.05 -33.87 -44.09
CA GLU A 5 2.80 -33.62 -43.35
C GLU A 5 2.90 -34.08 -41.89
N PHE A 6 3.72 -35.10 -41.62
CA PHE A 6 3.96 -35.60 -40.27
C PHE A 6 4.75 -34.58 -39.44
N TRP A 7 5.79 -33.99 -40.02
CA TRP A 7 6.57 -32.93 -39.37
C TRP A 7 5.78 -31.62 -39.21
N SER A 8 4.93 -31.26 -40.17
CA SER A 8 4.03 -30.10 -40.04
C SER A 8 3.07 -30.24 -38.86
N LYS A 9 2.47 -31.42 -38.65
CA LYS A 9 1.56 -31.65 -37.51
C LYS A 9 2.28 -31.69 -36.16
N ILE A 10 3.52 -32.18 -36.11
CA ILE A 10 4.34 -32.16 -34.89
C ILE A 10 4.70 -30.72 -34.51
N ILE A 11 5.09 -29.90 -35.49
CA ILE A 11 5.44 -28.50 -35.27
C ILE A 11 4.22 -27.69 -34.83
N ASP A 12 3.05 -27.87 -35.46
CA ASP A 12 1.81 -27.18 -35.06
C ASP A 12 1.36 -27.55 -33.65
N SER A 13 1.53 -28.81 -33.22
CA SER A 13 1.17 -29.24 -31.87
C SER A 13 2.18 -28.81 -30.80
N MET A 14 3.46 -28.61 -31.15
CA MET A 14 4.51 -28.19 -30.21
C MET A 14 4.72 -26.66 -30.17
N ALA A 15 4.30 -25.93 -31.21
CA ALA A 15 4.46 -24.48 -31.29
C ALA A 15 3.73 -23.75 -30.15
N TRP A 16 2.53 -24.20 -29.78
CA TRP A 16 1.72 -23.54 -28.75
C TRP A 16 2.31 -23.70 -27.32
N PRO A 17 2.65 -24.91 -26.84
CA PRO A 17 3.37 -25.06 -25.57
C PRO A 17 4.69 -24.28 -25.52
N LEU A 18 5.46 -24.28 -26.63
CA LEU A 18 6.73 -23.58 -26.71
C LEU A 18 6.56 -22.05 -26.67
N ALA A 19 5.53 -21.51 -27.34
CA ALA A 19 5.18 -20.10 -27.31
C ALA A 19 4.76 -19.65 -25.91
N VAL A 20 3.98 -20.46 -25.19
CA VAL A 20 3.60 -20.18 -23.79
C VAL A 20 4.83 -20.14 -22.88
N VAL A 21 5.75 -21.11 -23.02
CA VAL A 21 7.00 -21.14 -22.23
C VAL A 21 7.87 -19.93 -22.55
N ALA A 22 8.04 -19.57 -23.83
CA ALA A 22 8.81 -18.40 -24.25
C ALA A 22 8.21 -17.09 -23.73
N LEU A 23 6.88 -16.96 -23.76
CA LEU A 23 6.15 -15.80 -23.25
C LEU A 23 6.37 -15.65 -21.74
N VAL A 24 6.17 -16.73 -20.97
CA VAL A 24 6.42 -16.74 -19.51
C VAL A 24 7.87 -16.37 -19.20
N PHE A 25 8.83 -16.87 -19.99
CA PHE A 25 10.25 -16.59 -19.79
C PHE A 25 10.61 -15.12 -20.08
N LEU A 26 10.04 -14.53 -21.15
CA LEU A 26 10.23 -13.12 -21.51
C LEU A 26 9.62 -12.17 -20.47
N LEU A 27 8.43 -12.49 -19.95
CA LEU A 27 7.77 -11.72 -18.89
C LEU A 27 8.54 -11.83 -17.56
N ARG A 28 9.03 -13.02 -17.19
CA ARG A 28 9.79 -13.23 -15.95
C ARG A 28 11.04 -12.35 -15.86
N ASN A 29 11.77 -12.18 -16.97
CA ASN A 29 13.00 -11.39 -16.99
C ASN A 29 12.75 -9.87 -16.90
N LYS A 30 11.61 -9.36 -17.37
CA LYS A 30 11.28 -7.92 -17.27
C LYS A 30 10.67 -7.55 -15.92
N ILE A 31 9.93 -8.47 -15.31
CA ILE A 31 9.18 -8.22 -14.06
C ILE A 31 10.12 -8.27 -12.82
N GLY A 32 11.15 -9.12 -12.83
CA GLY A 32 12.08 -9.27 -11.69
C GLY A 32 12.98 -8.06 -11.38
N LYS A 33 13.29 -7.22 -12.37
CA LYS A 33 14.17 -6.04 -12.18
C LYS A 33 13.46 -4.80 -11.66
N LEU A 34 12.15 -4.65 -11.91
CA LEU A 34 11.37 -3.49 -11.47
C LEU A 34 10.73 -3.69 -10.08
N LEU A 35 10.46 -4.94 -9.68
CA LEU A 35 9.90 -5.25 -8.36
C LEU A 35 10.98 -5.37 -7.26
N SER A 36 12.14 -5.98 -7.54
CA SER A 36 13.15 -6.23 -6.48
C SER A 36 13.76 -4.97 -5.86
N PHE A 37 13.76 -3.84 -6.58
CA PHE A 37 14.27 -2.57 -6.04
C PHE A 37 13.32 -1.87 -5.06
N LYS A 38 12.00 -2.17 -5.08
CA LYS A 38 11.02 -1.50 -4.20
C LYS A 38 10.63 -2.31 -2.95
N PHE A 39 10.70 -3.64 -3.01
CA PHE A 39 10.38 -4.50 -1.86
C PHE A 39 11.48 -4.50 -0.80
N LYS A 40 12.75 -4.39 -1.21
CA LYS A 40 13.89 -4.40 -0.29
C LYS A 40 13.91 -3.17 0.63
N ASP A 41 13.39 -2.03 0.17
CA ASP A 41 13.31 -0.80 0.96
C ASP A 41 12.15 -0.82 1.97
N ALA A 42 11.04 -1.49 1.65
CA ALA A 42 9.90 -1.62 2.56
C ALA A 42 10.21 -2.58 3.74
N GLU A 43 10.90 -3.68 3.45
CA GLU A 43 11.33 -4.68 4.44
C GLU A 43 12.42 -4.12 5.38
N ALA A 44 13.35 -3.32 4.84
CA ALA A 44 14.35 -2.60 5.65
C ALA A 44 13.73 -1.55 6.59
N ILE A 45 12.64 -0.89 6.20
CA ILE A 45 11.94 0.09 7.04
C ILE A 45 11.14 -0.59 8.16
N PHE A 46 10.60 -1.78 7.91
CA PHE A 46 9.88 -2.58 8.91
C PHE A 46 10.80 -3.11 10.01
N HIS A 47 11.95 -3.68 9.65
CA HIS A 47 12.89 -4.20 10.66
C HIS A 47 13.52 -3.10 11.53
N VAL A 48 13.78 -1.90 10.99
CA VAL A 48 14.25 -0.75 11.80
C VAL A 48 13.17 -0.25 12.78
N LEU A 49 11.88 -0.49 12.49
CA LEU A 49 10.78 -0.18 13.39
C LEU A 49 10.59 -1.25 14.47
N GLU A 50 10.84 -2.51 14.15
CA GLU A 50 10.81 -3.64 15.08
C GLU A 50 11.96 -3.55 16.11
N ASP A 51 13.18 -3.23 15.67
CA ASP A 51 14.34 -3.03 16.56
C ASP A 51 14.23 -1.76 17.42
N GLY A 52 13.53 -0.73 16.93
CA GLY A 52 13.32 0.52 17.66
C GLY A 52 12.28 0.43 18.78
N VAL A 53 11.31 -0.49 18.66
CA VAL A 53 10.27 -0.72 19.68
C VAL A 53 10.81 -1.61 20.80
N ASN A 54 11.60 -2.63 20.47
CA ASN A 54 12.23 -3.52 21.47
C ASN A 54 13.24 -2.79 22.38
N ASN A 55 13.87 -1.71 21.92
CA ASN A 55 14.78 -0.89 22.74
C ASN A 55 14.08 0.17 23.61
N LEU A 56 12.78 0.43 23.39
CA LEU A 56 11.99 1.41 24.15
C LEU A 56 11.33 0.80 25.39
N GLU A 57 11.14 -0.52 25.41
CA GLU A 57 10.62 -1.26 26.58
C GLU A 57 11.58 -1.24 27.78
N LEU A 58 12.87 -0.95 27.58
CA LEU A 58 13.88 -0.93 28.64
C LEU A 58 14.08 0.44 29.31
N LEU A 59 13.41 1.50 28.84
CA LEU A 59 13.62 2.88 29.33
C LEU A 59 12.42 3.50 30.06
N ASP A 60 11.27 2.82 30.10
CA ASP A 60 10.04 3.31 30.77
C ASP A 60 10.01 3.03 32.29
N SER A 61 11.15 2.66 32.88
CA SER A 61 11.26 2.29 34.31
C SER A 61 11.77 3.41 35.23
N GLU A 62 11.70 4.69 34.87
CA GLU A 62 11.99 5.75 35.84
C GLU A 62 11.35 7.11 35.51
N SER A 63 10.69 7.67 36.53
CA SER A 63 10.32 9.09 36.72
C SER A 63 8.85 9.49 36.50
N GLU A 64 8.09 9.34 37.58
CA GLU A 64 6.87 10.12 37.89
C GLU A 64 7.22 11.61 38.10
N ASN A 65 6.57 12.53 37.37
CA ASN A 65 6.49 13.93 37.77
C ASN A 65 5.22 14.63 37.18
N PRO A 66 4.26 15.10 37.99
CA PRO A 66 2.92 15.50 37.54
C PRO A 66 2.84 16.86 36.81
N LEU A 67 3.92 17.64 36.69
CA LEU A 67 3.89 18.95 36.03
C LEU A 67 4.11 18.91 34.49
N LYS A 68 4.51 17.76 33.92
CA LYS A 68 4.64 17.58 32.45
C LYS A 68 3.32 17.28 31.73
N GLU A 69 2.27 16.85 32.44
CA GLU A 69 1.03 16.36 31.84
C GLU A 69 0.21 17.42 31.10
N VAL A 70 0.22 18.68 31.56
CA VAL A 70 -0.63 19.74 30.99
C VAL A 70 -0.12 20.20 29.62
N GLY A 71 1.21 20.26 29.43
CA GLY A 71 1.83 20.56 28.13
C GLY A 71 1.74 19.39 27.15
N LEU A 72 1.91 18.15 27.63
CA LEU A 72 1.80 16.92 26.84
C LEU A 72 0.37 16.64 26.38
N ARG A 73 -0.68 16.98 27.15
CA ARG A 73 -2.07 16.79 26.71
C ARG A 73 -2.45 17.70 25.53
N ARG A 74 -1.97 18.94 25.51
CA ARG A 74 -2.28 19.92 24.45
C ARG A 74 -1.62 19.55 23.12
N THR A 75 -0.38 19.05 23.16
CA THR A 75 0.31 18.53 21.98
C THR A 75 -0.26 17.19 21.51
N LYS A 76 -0.60 16.27 22.43
CA LYS A 76 -1.24 14.99 22.07
C LYS A 76 -2.58 15.16 21.34
N ALA A 77 -3.43 16.09 21.77
CA ALA A 77 -4.69 16.38 21.08
C ALA A 77 -4.46 16.94 19.67
N SER A 78 -3.45 17.80 19.51
CA SER A 78 -3.00 18.31 18.20
C SER A 78 -2.47 17.18 17.31
N ASP A 79 -1.67 16.27 17.87
CA ASP A 79 -1.03 15.17 17.14
C ASP A 79 -2.03 14.11 16.68
N LEU A 80 -3.01 13.75 17.51
CA LEU A 80 -4.11 12.86 17.14
C LEU A 80 -4.98 13.49 16.04
N THR A 81 -5.20 14.80 16.11
CA THR A 81 -5.89 15.54 15.04
C THR A 81 -5.11 15.50 13.73
N LEU A 82 -3.77 15.58 13.76
CA LEU A 82 -2.93 15.41 12.57
C LEU A 82 -3.01 14.00 11.98
N VAL A 83 -3.06 12.96 12.82
CA VAL A 83 -3.30 11.57 12.38
C VAL A 83 -4.65 11.47 11.68
N MET A 84 -5.71 12.04 12.26
CA MET A 84 -7.06 12.06 11.65
C MET A 84 -7.08 12.75 10.30
N ILE A 85 -6.56 13.98 10.22
CA ILE A 85 -6.57 14.78 9.00
C ILE A 85 -5.78 14.08 7.89
N SER A 86 -4.63 13.49 8.23
CA SER A 86 -3.79 12.77 7.27
C SER A 86 -4.50 11.55 6.68
N TRP A 87 -5.17 10.75 7.50
CA TRP A 87 -5.98 9.64 7.00
C TRP A 87 -7.14 10.11 6.13
N LYS A 88 -7.83 11.16 6.57
CA LYS A 88 -8.98 11.69 5.83
C LYS A 88 -8.60 12.10 4.41
N LYS A 89 -7.40 12.67 4.22
CA LYS A 89 -6.87 12.99 2.88
C LYS A 89 -6.68 11.74 2.01
N VAL A 90 -6.17 10.65 2.57
CA VAL A 90 -6.05 9.36 1.86
C VAL A 90 -7.43 8.87 1.43
N GLN A 91 -8.41 8.89 2.35
CA GLN A 91 -9.79 8.49 2.04
C GLN A 91 -10.40 9.33 0.93
N THR A 92 -10.25 10.66 0.97
CA THR A 92 -10.75 11.55 -0.09
C THR A 92 -10.16 11.21 -1.46
N LYS A 93 -8.88 10.84 -1.52
CA LYS A 93 -8.24 10.44 -2.79
C LYS A 93 -8.70 9.08 -3.26
N LEU A 94 -8.91 8.13 -2.35
CA LEU A 94 -9.54 6.87 -2.69
C LEU A 94 -10.96 7.08 -3.20
N ASP A 95 -11.73 8.02 -2.64
CA ASP A 95 -13.10 8.36 -3.07
C ASP A 95 -13.12 8.94 -4.48
N GLU A 96 -12.16 9.81 -4.79
CA GLU A 96 -11.95 10.29 -6.16
C GLU A 96 -11.64 9.13 -7.11
N LEU A 97 -10.72 8.24 -6.72
CA LEU A 97 -10.33 7.09 -7.54
C LEU A 97 -11.48 6.11 -7.75
N SER A 98 -12.24 5.78 -6.71
CA SER A 98 -13.35 4.83 -6.78
C SER A 98 -14.48 5.35 -7.65
N THR A 99 -14.77 6.66 -7.56
CA THR A 99 -15.73 7.33 -8.47
C THR A 99 -15.27 7.22 -9.93
N LEU A 100 -13.99 7.47 -10.21
CA LEU A 100 -13.44 7.34 -11.57
C LEU A 100 -13.44 5.89 -12.07
N ALA A 101 -13.23 4.93 -11.17
CA ALA A 101 -13.28 3.50 -11.46
C ALA A 101 -14.72 2.93 -11.50
N GLN A 102 -15.74 3.80 -11.40
CA GLN A 102 -17.17 3.41 -11.34
C GLN A 102 -17.45 2.36 -10.26
N MET A 103 -16.74 2.47 -9.13
CA MET A 103 -16.92 1.64 -7.95
C MET A 103 -17.77 2.37 -6.94
N LYS A 104 -18.98 1.86 -6.70
CA LYS A 104 -19.81 2.33 -5.60
C LYS A 104 -19.28 1.76 -4.29
N ILE A 105 -18.97 2.65 -3.37
CA ILE A 105 -18.53 2.29 -2.03
C ILE A 105 -19.69 2.55 -1.09
N ASP A 106 -20.30 1.46 -0.67
CA ASP A 106 -21.36 1.48 0.31
C ASP A 106 -20.75 1.26 1.70
N GLY A 107 -20.86 2.25 2.58
CA GLY A 107 -20.46 2.15 4.00
C GLY A 107 -19.50 3.23 4.51
N PRO A 108 -19.23 3.25 5.83
CA PRO A 108 -18.34 4.23 6.46
C PRO A 108 -16.87 3.87 6.21
N GLY A 109 -16.35 4.27 5.05
CA GLY A 109 -14.94 4.10 4.68
C GLY A 109 -14.66 2.87 3.82
N TYR A 110 -13.37 2.56 3.66
CA TYR A 110 -12.90 1.48 2.81
C TYR A 110 -12.61 0.24 3.64
N THR A 111 -13.23 -0.86 3.28
CA THR A 111 -12.89 -2.18 3.79
C THR A 111 -11.67 -2.74 3.06
N ARG A 112 -10.94 -3.66 3.70
CA ARG A 112 -9.87 -4.44 3.05
C ARG A 112 -10.33 -5.10 1.74
N HIS A 113 -11.59 -5.53 1.68
CA HIS A 113 -12.17 -6.07 0.45
C HIS A 113 -12.27 -5.02 -0.66
N GLN A 114 -12.69 -3.80 -0.35
CA GLN A 114 -12.76 -2.70 -1.33
C GLN A 114 -11.37 -2.28 -1.84
N TYR A 115 -10.34 -2.32 -1.00
CA TYR A 115 -8.95 -2.14 -1.47
C TYR A 115 -8.57 -3.21 -2.49
N ARG A 116 -8.87 -4.48 -2.21
CA ARG A 116 -8.61 -5.56 -3.17
C ARG A 116 -9.37 -5.38 -4.48
N LEU A 117 -10.65 -5.02 -4.41
CA LEU A 117 -11.42 -4.79 -5.63
C LEU A 117 -10.85 -3.66 -6.51
N LEU A 118 -10.37 -2.57 -5.91
CA LEU A 118 -9.68 -1.50 -6.66
C LEU A 118 -8.40 -2.01 -7.33
N ILE A 119 -7.67 -2.91 -6.67
CA ILE A 119 -6.46 -3.54 -7.22
C ILE A 119 -6.81 -4.52 -8.34
N ASP A 120 -7.81 -5.38 -8.12
CA ASP A 120 -8.26 -6.39 -9.09
C ASP A 120 -8.78 -5.75 -10.38
N ARG A 121 -9.38 -4.55 -10.28
CA ARG A 121 -9.78 -3.73 -11.43
C ARG A 121 -8.65 -2.93 -12.07
N GLY A 122 -7.43 -3.03 -11.53
CA GLY A 122 -6.27 -2.28 -12.00
C GLY A 122 -6.32 -0.77 -11.73
N ALA A 123 -7.25 -0.33 -10.88
CA ALA A 123 -7.35 1.07 -10.47
C ALA A 123 -6.30 1.45 -9.42
N LEU A 124 -5.84 0.48 -8.63
CA LEU A 124 -4.70 0.63 -7.73
C LEU A 124 -3.59 -0.37 -8.04
N PRO A 125 -2.32 0.00 -7.84
CA PRO A 125 -1.21 -0.93 -7.89
C PRO A 125 -1.27 -1.90 -6.71
N PRO A 126 -0.99 -3.21 -6.90
CA PRO A 126 -1.12 -4.21 -5.84
C PRO A 126 -0.20 -3.95 -4.65
N GLU A 127 0.94 -3.30 -4.86
CA GLU A 127 1.94 -3.00 -3.84
C GLU A 127 1.44 -2.02 -2.77
N ILE A 128 0.35 -1.28 -3.04
CA ILE A 128 -0.20 -0.31 -2.09
C ILE A 128 -1.03 -0.99 -0.97
N TYR A 129 -1.46 -2.23 -1.17
CA TYR A 129 -2.41 -2.92 -0.28
C TYR A 129 -1.92 -2.99 1.17
N ASP A 130 -0.68 -3.44 1.37
CA ASP A 130 -0.10 -3.58 2.69
C ASP A 130 0.05 -2.22 3.35
N SER A 131 0.49 -1.21 2.59
CA SER A 131 0.67 0.15 3.09
C SER A 131 -0.66 0.79 3.54
N LEU A 132 -1.76 0.55 2.82
CA LEU A 132 -3.11 0.99 3.23
C LEU A 132 -3.54 0.30 4.53
N THR A 133 -3.35 -1.02 4.61
CA THR A 133 -3.71 -1.82 5.78
C THR A 133 -2.90 -1.41 7.01
N ILE A 134 -1.60 -1.17 6.84
CA ILE A 134 -0.71 -0.70 7.91
C ILE A 134 -1.13 0.70 8.39
N ALA A 135 -1.45 1.62 7.48
CA ALA A 135 -1.89 2.96 7.86
C ALA A 135 -3.23 2.92 8.63
N GLU A 136 -4.18 2.10 8.21
CA GLU A 136 -5.45 1.91 8.92
C GLU A 136 -5.24 1.30 10.31
N ASP A 137 -4.40 0.26 10.41
CA ASP A 137 -4.08 -0.39 11.68
C ASP A 137 -3.31 0.55 12.62
N MET A 138 -2.36 1.35 12.11
CA MET A 138 -1.65 2.36 12.88
C MET A 138 -2.59 3.43 13.42
N GLN A 139 -3.53 3.91 12.58
CA GLN A 139 -4.53 4.87 13.01
C GLN A 139 -5.34 4.30 14.18
N ARG A 140 -5.90 3.10 14.02
CA ARG A 140 -6.67 2.43 15.08
C ARG A 140 -5.86 2.30 16.38
N LYS A 141 -4.60 1.88 16.27
CA LYS A 141 -3.69 1.76 17.42
C LYS A 141 -3.39 3.10 18.10
N PHE A 142 -3.28 4.21 17.37
CA PHE A 142 -3.16 5.54 17.99
C PHE A 142 -4.41 5.92 18.79
N PHE A 143 -5.60 5.61 18.28
CA PHE A 143 -6.87 5.92 18.97
C PHE A 143 -7.11 5.04 20.20
N ASN A 144 -6.74 3.77 20.11
CA ASN A 144 -6.86 2.83 21.23
C ASN A 144 -5.80 3.04 22.31
N GLY A 145 -4.75 3.81 22.01
CA GLY A 145 -3.61 4.00 22.91
C GLY A 145 -2.58 2.87 22.87
N ASP A 146 -2.71 1.93 21.91
CA ASP A 146 -1.79 0.80 21.72
C ASP A 146 -0.40 1.24 21.22
N ILE A 147 -0.31 2.42 20.59
CA ILE A 147 0.95 3.05 20.18
C ILE A 147 1.03 4.45 20.79
N PRO A 148 2.16 4.83 21.40
CA PRO A 148 2.32 6.16 21.96
C PRO A 148 2.27 7.23 20.84
N ILE A 149 1.43 8.23 21.06
CA ILE A 149 1.34 9.43 20.21
C ILE A 149 2.54 10.32 20.54
N THR A 150 3.61 10.12 19.79
CA THR A 150 4.85 10.89 19.86
C THR A 150 5.02 11.64 18.56
N THR A 151 5.72 12.77 18.59
CA THR A 151 6.04 13.54 17.36
C THR A 151 6.72 12.67 16.29
N LYS A 152 7.55 11.70 16.71
CA LYS A 152 8.23 10.77 15.80
C LYS A 152 7.25 9.79 15.14
N SER A 153 6.38 9.15 15.92
CA SER A 153 5.39 8.18 15.39
C SER A 153 4.36 8.86 14.50
N VAL A 154 3.89 10.06 14.88
CA VAL A 154 2.97 10.89 14.10
C VAL A 154 3.62 11.35 12.79
N LYS A 155 4.87 11.81 12.82
CA LYS A 155 5.59 12.21 11.60
C LYS A 155 5.76 11.04 10.62
N LYS A 156 6.12 9.84 11.12
CA LYS A 156 6.21 8.63 10.28
C LYS A 156 4.85 8.28 9.67
N TYR A 157 3.78 8.37 10.45
CA TYR A 157 2.42 8.16 9.97
C TYR A 157 2.03 9.14 8.85
N ILE A 158 2.29 10.44 9.04
CA ILE A 158 2.03 11.46 8.03
C ILE A 158 2.81 11.18 6.74
N GLN A 159 4.08 10.77 6.85
CA GLN A 159 4.90 10.40 5.69
C GLN A 159 4.31 9.19 4.94
N LEU A 160 3.81 8.19 5.66
CA LEU A 160 3.12 7.06 5.06
C LEU A 160 1.85 7.51 4.31
N CYS A 161 1.01 8.34 4.92
CA CYS A 161 -0.17 8.90 4.28
C CYS A 161 0.15 9.72 3.02
N ASN A 162 1.19 10.56 3.06
CA ASN A 162 1.60 11.36 1.90
C ASN A 162 2.06 10.47 0.74
N ARG A 163 2.84 9.41 1.02
CA ARG A 163 3.25 8.43 0.00
C ARG A 163 2.04 7.70 -0.60
N LEU A 164 1.07 7.31 0.22
CA LEU A 164 -0.17 6.70 -0.25
C LEU A 164 -0.93 7.65 -1.20
N ILE A 165 -1.04 8.92 -0.82
CA ILE A 165 -1.67 9.96 -1.65
C ILE A 165 -0.97 10.08 -3.00
N GLU A 166 0.36 10.17 -3.04
CA GLU A 166 1.12 10.26 -4.29
C GLU A 166 0.85 9.06 -5.22
N ILE A 167 0.79 7.85 -4.68
CA ILE A 167 0.51 6.64 -5.46
C ILE A 167 -0.93 6.65 -6.00
N ILE A 168 -1.90 7.03 -5.16
CA ILE A 168 -3.31 7.12 -5.56
C ILE A 168 -3.48 8.21 -6.62
N GLU A 169 -2.84 9.37 -6.46
CA GLU A 169 -2.88 10.46 -7.44
C GLU A 169 -2.29 10.05 -8.79
N ASN A 170 -1.15 9.36 -8.79
CA ASN A 170 -0.59 8.80 -10.01
C ASN A 170 -1.56 7.82 -10.69
N SER A 171 -2.28 7.02 -9.91
CA SER A 171 -3.28 6.08 -10.41
C SER A 171 -4.49 6.81 -11.00
N ILE A 172 -4.97 7.86 -10.33
CA ILE A 172 -6.03 8.76 -10.83
C ILE A 172 -5.63 9.39 -12.17
N GLN A 173 -4.41 9.92 -12.27
CA GLN A 173 -3.92 10.53 -13.50
C GLN A 173 -3.81 9.51 -14.64
N ASN A 174 -3.41 8.27 -14.34
CA ASN A 174 -3.34 7.19 -15.32
C ASN A 174 -4.73 6.77 -15.84
N ILE A 175 -5.76 6.77 -14.98
CA ILE A 175 -7.14 6.52 -15.42
C ILE A 175 -7.65 7.69 -16.28
N LYS A 176 -7.41 8.93 -15.85
CA LYS A 176 -7.82 10.14 -16.61
C LYS A 176 -7.14 10.20 -17.98
N SER A 177 -5.88 9.81 -18.09
CA SER A 177 -5.12 9.85 -19.36
C SER A 177 -5.51 8.75 -20.35
N LYS A 178 -6.01 7.61 -19.86
CA LYS A 178 -6.48 6.51 -20.72
C LYS A 178 -7.85 6.77 -21.36
N GLY A 179 -8.62 7.74 -20.85
CA GLY A 179 -9.96 8.07 -21.32
C GLY A 179 -10.98 6.94 -21.09
N PRO A 180 -12.29 7.22 -21.09
CA PRO A 180 -13.30 6.17 -20.98
C PRO A 180 -13.20 5.27 -22.21
N SER A 181 -12.82 4.01 -22.00
CA SER A 181 -12.98 2.97 -23.02
C SER A 181 -14.48 2.77 -23.20
N HIS A 182 -15.03 3.29 -24.29
CA HIS A 182 -16.43 3.14 -24.69
C HIS A 182 -16.79 1.67 -24.96
#